data_AF-B8KVJ2-F1
#
_entry.id   AF-B8KVJ2-F1
#
_cell.length_a   1.000
_cell.length_b   1.000
_cell.length_c   1.000
_cell.angle_alpha   90.00
_cell.angle_beta   90.00
_cell.angle_gamma   90.00
#
_symmetry.space_group_name_H-M   'P 1'
#
loop_
_entity.id
_entity.type
_entity.pdbx_description
1 polymer ?
#
loop_
_entity_poly.entity_id
_entity_poly.type
_entity_poly.pdbx_seq_one_letter_code
_entity_poly.pdbx_strand_id
1 'polypeptide(L)' 'MNRIEKLKNNVYSFEELDTLEKNATRLRDSETLELITRSRSAKLARGEKPRSTVDADGVPLTARGRRDEKAKRRGKV' A
#
# COMPACT_ATOMS: atom_id res chain seq x y z
N MET A 1 -19.26 -3.80 -0.68
CA MET A 1 -18.48 -3.03 -1.68
C MET A 1 -17.58 -3.94 -2.48
N ASN A 2 -17.64 -3.83 -3.81
CA ASN A 2 -16.76 -4.53 -4.75
C ASN A 2 -15.37 -3.85 -4.85
N ARG A 3 -14.42 -4.46 -5.58
CA ARG A 3 -13.04 -3.95 -5.72
C ARG A 3 -12.98 -2.52 -6.27
N ILE A 4 -13.78 -2.24 -7.31
CA ILE A 4 -13.83 -0.93 -7.98
C ILE A 4 -14.36 0.14 -7.02
N GLU A 5 -15.44 -0.14 -6.29
CA GLU A 5 -15.99 0.77 -5.28
C GLU A 5 -14.98 1.05 -4.16
N LYS A 6 -14.24 0.04 -3.70
CA LYS A 6 -13.19 0.25 -2.69
C LYS A 6 -12.06 1.14 -3.20
N LEU A 7 -11.66 1.00 -4.47
CA LEU A 7 -10.66 1.88 -5.10
C LEU A 7 -11.17 3.31 -5.23
N LYS A 8 -12.40 3.50 -5.72
CA LYS A 8 -13.02 4.84 -5.84
C LYS A 8 -13.18 5.54 -4.50
N ASN A 9 -13.48 4.80 -3.44
CA ASN A 9 -13.64 5.33 -2.08
C ASN A 9 -12.33 5.41 -1.28
N ASN A 10 -11.18 5.10 -1.88
CA ASN A 10 -9.87 5.14 -1.24
C ASN A 10 -9.77 4.31 0.04
N VAL A 11 -10.44 3.14 0.05
CA VAL A 11 -10.54 2.26 1.23
C VAL A 11 -9.25 1.45 1.44
N TYR A 12 -8.57 1.06 0.36
CA TYR A 12 -7.38 0.21 0.44
C TYR A 12 -6.19 0.93 1.09
N SER A 13 -5.41 0.22 1.91
CA SER A 13 -4.11 0.69 2.37
C SER A 13 -3.08 0.71 1.23
N PHE A 14 -1.98 1.44 1.40
CA PHE A 14 -0.89 1.45 0.41
C PHE A 14 -0.35 0.04 0.10
N GLU A 15 -0.21 -0.84 1.10
CA GLU A 15 0.25 -2.23 0.86
C GLU A 15 -0.73 -3.06 0.04
N GLU A 16 -2.04 -2.83 0.24
CA GLU A 16 -3.07 -3.48 -0.56
C GLU A 16 -3.07 -2.93 -1.99
N LEU A 17 -2.89 -1.62 -2.16
CA LEU A 17 -2.72 -0.99 -3.48
C LEU A 17 -1.49 -1.56 -4.22
N ASP A 18 -0.36 -1.75 -3.55
CA ASP A 18 0.85 -2.38 -4.14
C ASP A 18 0.55 -3.82 -4.60
N THR A 19 -0.19 -4.58 -3.80
CA THR A 19 -0.55 -5.97 -4.12
C THR A 19 -1.53 -6.01 -5.30
N LEU A 20 -2.52 -5.12 -5.32
CA LEU A 20 -3.48 -4.99 -6.40
C LEU A 20 -2.81 -4.55 -7.71
N GLU A 21 -1.83 -3.64 -7.64
CA GLU A 21 -1.08 -3.16 -8.79
C GLU A 21 -0.29 -4.30 -9.45
N LYS A 22 0.39 -5.14 -8.67
CA LYS A 22 1.10 -6.32 -9.19
C LYS A 22 0.15 -7.27 -9.91
N ASN A 23 -1.04 -7.50 -9.34
CA ASN A 23 -2.05 -8.36 -9.95
C ASN A 23 -2.62 -7.75 -11.24
N ALA A 24 -2.97 -6.46 -11.22
CA ALA A 24 -3.50 -5.74 -12.37
C ALA A 24 -2.48 -5.65 -13.51
N THR A 25 -1.20 -5.43 -13.19
CA THR A 25 -0.09 -5.45 -14.16
C THR A 25 0.03 -6.83 -14.82
N ARG A 26 -0.02 -7.92 -14.03
CA ARG A 26 0.05 -9.29 -14.55
C ARG A 26 -1.12 -9.62 -15.48
N LEU A 27 -2.30 -9.08 -15.21
CA LEU A 27 -3.52 -9.27 -16.00
C LEU A 27 -3.68 -8.24 -17.13
N ARG A 28 -2.78 -7.25 -17.24
CA ARG A 28 -2.88 -6.11 -18.16
C ARG A 28 -4.21 -5.33 -18.01
N ASP A 29 -4.69 -5.24 -16.78
CA ASP A 29 -5.93 -4.56 -16.39
C ASP A 29 -5.66 -3.05 -16.23
N SER A 30 -5.71 -2.32 -17.34
CA SER A 30 -5.40 -0.89 -17.40
C SER A 30 -6.36 -0.02 -16.60
N GLU A 31 -7.66 -0.36 -16.60
CA GLU A 31 -8.68 0.35 -15.84
C GLU A 31 -8.38 0.32 -14.33
N THR A 32 -8.00 -0.85 -13.83
CA THR A 32 -7.66 -1.00 -12.41
C THR A 32 -6.35 -0.29 -12.06
N LEU A 33 -5.36 -0.32 -12.96
CA LEU A 33 -4.12 0.43 -12.76
C LEU A 33 -4.38 1.94 -12.66
N GLU A 34 -5.27 2.49 -13.48
CA GLU A 34 -5.64 3.90 -13.41
C GLU A 34 -6.33 4.24 -12.08
N LEU A 35 -7.27 3.40 -11.64
CA LEU A 35 -7.95 3.57 -10.35
C LEU A 35 -6.98 3.49 -9.16
N ILE A 36 -5.99 2.61 -9.21
CA ILE A 36 -4.94 2.51 -8.18
C ILE A 36 -4.12 3.81 -8.11
N THR A 37 -3.71 4.35 -9.25
CA THR A 37 -2.96 5.61 -9.32
C THR A 37 -3.75 6.79 -8.74
N ARG A 38 -5.03 6.90 -9.09
CA ARG A 38 -5.93 7.91 -8.51
C ARG A 38 -6.09 7.72 -7.00
N SER A 39 -6.17 6.48 -6.53
CA SER A 39 -6.29 6.21 -5.11
C SER A 39 -5.03 6.57 -4.31
N ARG A 40 -3.85 6.23 -4.84
CA ARG A 40 -2.56 6.63 -4.25
C ARG A 40 -2.40 8.14 -4.14
N SER A 41 -2.67 8.87 -5.23
CA SER A 41 -2.57 10.33 -5.24
C SER A 41 -3.53 10.98 -4.24
N ALA A 42 -4.77 10.49 -4.15
CA ALA A 42 -5.74 10.96 -3.16
C ALA A 42 -5.27 10.71 -1.71
N LYS A 43 -4.65 9.56 -1.43
CA LYS A 43 -4.10 9.24 -0.11
C LYS A 43 -2.92 10.11 0.27
N LEU A 44 -2.00 10.32 -0.66
CA LEU A 44 -0.87 11.24 -0.46
C LEU A 44 -1.37 12.67 -0.20
N ALA A 45 -2.39 13.13 -0.92
CA ALA A 45 -3.01 14.45 -0.71
C ALA A 45 -3.68 14.57 0.67
N ARG A 46 -4.19 13.48 1.24
CA ARG A 46 -4.74 13.42 2.60
C ARG A 46 -3.67 13.31 3.69
N GLY A 47 -2.39 13.23 3.31
CA GLY A 47 -1.27 13.06 4.25
C GLY A 47 -1.08 11.60 4.71
N GLU A 48 -1.82 10.64 4.17
CA GLU A 48 -1.53 9.22 4.36
C GLU A 48 -0.21 8.90 3.64
N LYS A 49 0.74 8.29 4.34
CA LYS A 49 2.03 7.88 3.76
C LYS A 49 2.12 6.35 3.65
N PRO A 50 2.78 5.83 2.60
CA PRO A 50 3.15 4.43 2.57
C PRO A 50 4.05 4.10 3.76
N ARG A 51 4.12 2.81 4.12
CA ARG A 51 4.96 2.39 5.25
C ARG A 51 6.40 2.79 4.98
N SER A 52 7.03 3.39 5.99
CA SER A 52 8.45 3.68 5.96
C SER A 52 9.22 2.37 5.76
N THR A 53 10.12 2.36 4.77
CA THR A 53 11.10 1.28 4.59
C THR A 53 12.42 1.59 5.26
N VAL A 54 12.48 2.66 6.06
CA VAL A 54 13.63 3.06 6.87
C VAL A 54 13.26 3.01 8.36
N ASP A 55 14.23 2.73 9.21
CA ASP A 55 14.09 2.77 10.67
C ASP A 55 14.07 4.21 11.21
N ALA A 56 14.08 4.35 12.55
CA ALA A 56 14.04 5.64 13.24
C ALA A 56 15.27 6.51 12.97
N ASP A 57 16.40 5.89 12.61
CA ASP A 57 17.66 6.56 12.30
C ASP A 57 17.80 6.87 10.79
N GLY A 58 16.75 6.57 10.00
CA GLY A 58 16.74 6.79 8.56
C GLY A 58 17.48 5.72 7.76
N VAL A 59 17.89 4.62 8.40
CA VAL A 59 18.60 3.52 7.74
C VAL A 59 17.60 2.59 7.02
N PRO A 60 17.84 2.22 5.75
CA PRO A 60 16.98 1.28 5.04
C PRO A 60 16.86 -0.06 5.77
N LEU A 61 15.63 -0.45 6.07
CA LEU A 61 15.32 -1.73 6.68
C LEU A 61 15.71 -2.87 5.73
N THR A 62 16.46 -3.83 6.28
CA THR A 62 16.71 -5.12 5.63
C THR A 62 15.41 -5.90 5.44
N ALA A 63 15.41 -6.93 4.58
CA ALA A 63 14.25 -7.80 4.40
C ALA A 63 13.77 -8.47 5.71
N ARG A 64 14.68 -8.72 6.66
CA ARG A 64 14.33 -9.20 8.00
C ARG A 64 13.75 -8.08 8.85
N GLY A 65 14.38 -6.89 8.88
CA GLY A 65 13.87 -5.72 9.59
C GLY A 65 12.43 -5.36 9.22
N ARG A 66 12.09 -5.36 7.92
CA ARG A 66 10.71 -5.11 7.44
C ARG A 66 9.70 -6.15 7.97
N ARG A 67 10.11 -7.42 8.08
CA ARG A 67 9.26 -8.50 8.62
C ARG A 67 9.06 -8.36 10.12
N ASP A 68 10.12 -8.07 10.85
CA ASP A 68 10.08 -7.91 12.30
C ASP A 68 9.24 -6.68 12.68
N GLU A 69 9.37 -5.58 11.94
CA GLU A 69 8.55 -4.39 12.15
C GLU A 69 7.07 -4.63 11.83
N LYS A 70 6.79 -5.44 10.81
CA LYS A 70 5.43 -5.92 10.50
C LYS A 70 4.89 -6.83 11.60
N ALA A 71 5.71 -7.69 12.19
CA ALA A 71 5.33 -8.60 13.28
C ALA A 71 5.06 -7.84 14.59
N LYS A 72 5.95 -6.92 15.00
CA LYS A 72 5.78 -6.05 16.18
C LYS A 72 4.46 -5.29 16.15
N ARG A 73 4.06 -4.79 14.97
CA ARG A 73 2.78 -4.08 14.78
C ARG A 73 1.55 -4.97 14.82
N ARG A 74 1.68 -6.24 14.42
CA ARG A 74 0.60 -7.24 14.47
C ARG A 74 0.42 -7.87 15.85
N GLY A 75 1.46 -7.84 16.68
CA GLY A 75 1.48 -8.43 18.02
C GLY A 75 1.16 -7.46 19.16
N LYS A 76 0.44 -6.36 18.92
CA LYS A 76 -0.01 -5.48 20.01
C LYS A 76 -1.29 -6.04 20.63
N VAL A 77 -1.14 -7.02 21.52
CA VAL A 77 -1.95 -7.22 22.73
C VAL A 77 -1.02 -7.01 23.91
#